data_AF-A0A0R2NRG3-F1
#
_entry.id   AF-A0A0R2NRG3-F1
#
_cell.length_a   1.000
_cell.length_b   1.000
_cell.length_c   1.000
_cell.angle_alpha   90.00
_cell.angle_beta   90.00
_cell.angle_gamma   90.00
#
_symmetry.space_group_name_H-M   'P 1'
#
loop_
_entity.id
_entity.type
_entity.pdbx_description
1 polymer ?
#
loop_
_entity_poly.entity_id
_entity_poly.type
_entity_poly.pdbx_seq_one_letter_code
_entity_poly.pdbx_strand_id
1 'polypeptide(L)'
;MVDDAKYDIVDGLTLQELEPQLQALIRHDYPHSSPTDFICSEHLVQYRMQKMDQMIAKDYQQNKKINQQLSHILAKNTYQVVDVNRQLENSLTFGQRVADAVARFGGSWAFIISFVSIMLVWMLLNVLQLFGLHFDPYPFILLN
;
A
#
# COMPACT_ATOMS: atom_id res chain seq x y z
N MET A 1 18.32 -49.56 2.56
CA MET A 1 16.91 -49.36 2.13
C MET A 1 16.09 -49.24 3.39
N VAL A 2 15.31 -48.17 3.55
CA VAL A 2 14.63 -47.88 4.83
C VAL A 2 13.48 -48.86 5.13
N ASP A 3 12.94 -49.52 4.10
CA ASP A 3 11.74 -50.36 4.22
C ASP A 3 11.91 -51.81 3.73
N ASP A 4 13.15 -52.26 3.51
CA ASP A 4 13.54 -53.64 3.14
C ASP A 4 12.82 -54.28 1.92
N ALA A 5 12.03 -53.50 1.17
CA ALA A 5 11.29 -53.96 0.00
C ALA A 5 11.96 -53.54 -1.33
N LYS A 6 11.93 -54.44 -2.33
CA LYS A 6 12.53 -54.23 -3.65
C LYS A 6 11.56 -53.48 -4.56
N TYR A 7 11.88 -52.22 -4.86
CA TYR A 7 11.15 -51.39 -5.83
C TYR A 7 12.05 -51.01 -7.00
N ASP A 8 11.46 -50.82 -8.18
CA ASP A 8 12.18 -50.28 -9.33
C ASP A 8 12.72 -48.89 -8.99
N ILE A 9 14.00 -48.67 -9.30
CA ILE A 9 14.85 -47.53 -8.91
C ILE A 9 14.33 -46.17 -9.46
N VAL A 10 13.18 -46.18 -10.12
CA VAL A 10 12.63 -45.07 -10.91
C VAL A 10 11.70 -44.17 -10.07
N ASP A 11 11.17 -44.64 -8.93
CA ASP A 11 10.09 -43.95 -8.19
C ASP A 11 10.43 -43.51 -6.74
N GLY A 12 11.69 -43.20 -6.42
CA GLY A 12 12.06 -42.75 -5.08
C GLY A 12 13.28 -41.84 -5.02
N LEU A 13 13.62 -41.38 -3.81
CA LEU A 13 14.67 -40.40 -3.55
C LEU A 13 15.64 -40.93 -2.49
N THR A 14 16.89 -40.47 -2.53
CA THR A 14 17.83 -40.72 -1.43
C THR A 14 17.61 -39.74 -0.29
N LEU A 15 17.91 -40.15 0.96
CA LEU A 15 17.67 -39.28 2.13
C LEU A 15 18.41 -37.94 2.03
N GLN A 16 19.60 -37.90 1.45
CA GLN A 16 20.37 -36.66 1.24
C GLN A 16 19.70 -35.65 0.29
N GLU A 17 18.81 -36.10 -0.61
CA GLU A 17 18.09 -35.25 -1.56
C GLU A 17 16.80 -34.65 -0.96
N LEU A 18 16.39 -35.13 0.21
CA LEU A 18 15.18 -34.65 0.89
C LEU A 18 15.42 -33.32 1.60
N GLU A 19 14.36 -32.57 1.83
CA GLU A 19 14.43 -31.37 2.67
C GLU A 19 14.85 -31.73 4.11
N PRO A 20 15.60 -30.86 4.81
CA PRO A 20 16.13 -31.17 6.15
C PRO A 20 15.07 -31.58 7.19
N GLN A 21 13.86 -31.04 7.08
CA GLN A 21 12.75 -31.40 7.97
C GLN A 21 12.24 -32.82 7.73
N LEU A 22 12.13 -33.24 6.47
CA LEU A 22 11.74 -34.61 6.12
C LEU A 22 12.85 -35.59 6.52
N GLN A 23 14.12 -35.22 6.35
CA GLN A 23 15.25 -36.01 6.84
C GLN A 23 15.18 -36.20 8.37
N ALA A 24 14.85 -35.15 9.12
CA ALA A 24 14.73 -35.23 10.57
C ALA A 24 13.57 -36.13 11.02
N LEU A 25 12.41 -36.06 10.35
CA LEU A 25 11.26 -36.93 10.62
C LEU A 25 11.59 -38.40 10.33
N ILE A 26 12.22 -38.68 9.19
CA ILE A 26 12.58 -40.06 8.81
C ILE A 26 13.67 -40.62 9.73
N ARG A 27 14.67 -39.80 10.12
CA ARG A 27 15.71 -40.22 11.08
C ARG A 27 15.20 -40.46 12.49
N HIS A 28 14.12 -39.78 12.88
CA HIS A 28 13.45 -40.02 14.15
C HIS A 28 12.85 -41.43 14.18
N ASP A 29 12.19 -41.84 13.09
CA ASP A 29 11.53 -43.14 13.01
C ASP A 29 12.51 -44.28 12.63
N TYR A 30 13.59 -43.96 11.91
CA TYR A 30 14.65 -44.89 11.51
C TYR A 30 16.05 -44.36 11.89
N PRO A 31 16.47 -44.52 13.17
CA PRO A 31 17.71 -43.94 13.70
C PRO A 31 18.99 -44.54 13.11
N HIS A 32 18.91 -45.70 12.45
CA HIS A 32 20.05 -46.37 11.80
C HIS A 32 20.15 -46.08 10.29
N SER A 33 19.36 -45.15 9.75
CA SER A 33 19.37 -44.80 8.32
C SER A 33 20.63 -44.01 7.92
N SER A 34 21.24 -44.41 6.81
CA SER A 34 22.37 -43.73 6.16
C SER A 34 21.87 -42.62 5.23
N PRO A 35 22.62 -41.52 5.01
CA PRO A 35 22.24 -40.46 4.06
C PRO A 35 22.03 -40.94 2.61
N THR A 36 22.63 -42.07 2.25
CA THR A 36 22.50 -42.70 0.93
C THR A 36 21.39 -43.74 0.86
N ASP A 37 20.65 -43.94 1.96
CA ASP A 37 19.51 -44.85 1.93
C ASP A 37 18.40 -44.28 1.03
N PHE A 38 17.70 -45.19 0.37
CA PHE A 38 16.61 -44.88 -0.54
C PHE A 38 15.28 -45.01 0.18
N ILE A 39 14.38 -44.04 -0.05
CA ILE A 39 12.98 -44.06 0.38
C ILE A 39 12.07 -43.97 -0.84
N CYS A 40 11.05 -44.83 -0.85
CA CYS A 40 10.07 -44.89 -1.93
C CYS A 40 9.11 -43.69 -1.87
N SER A 41 8.61 -43.25 -3.03
CA SER A 41 7.64 -42.16 -3.12
C SER A 41 6.39 -42.40 -2.27
N GLU A 42 5.85 -43.62 -2.24
CA GLU A 42 4.65 -43.98 -1.47
C GLU A 42 4.81 -43.74 0.03
N HIS A 43 5.94 -44.15 0.62
CA HIS A 43 6.22 -43.86 2.03
C HIS A 43 6.55 -42.39 2.27
N LEU A 44 7.23 -41.73 1.31
CA LEU A 44 7.54 -40.31 1.42
C LEU A 44 6.27 -39.43 1.44
N VAL A 45 5.17 -39.87 0.81
CA VAL A 45 3.88 -39.15 0.82
C VAL A 45 3.38 -38.93 2.25
N GLN A 46 3.51 -39.91 3.15
CA GLN A 46 3.04 -39.79 4.53
C GLN A 46 3.80 -38.69 5.29
N TYR A 47 5.13 -38.69 5.20
CA TYR A 47 5.97 -37.66 5.82
C TYR A 47 5.71 -36.26 5.24
N ARG A 48 5.45 -36.17 3.93
CA ARG A 48 5.07 -34.90 3.28
C ARG A 48 3.72 -34.37 3.77
N MET A 49 2.73 -35.25 3.94
CA MET A 49 1.42 -34.87 4.49
C MET A 49 1.56 -34.40 5.95
N GLN A 50 2.32 -35.13 6.78
CA GLN A 50 2.59 -34.71 8.16
C GLN A 50 3.29 -33.35 8.22
N LYS A 51 4.23 -33.08 7.31
CA LYS A 51 4.87 -31.76 7.18
C LYS A 51 3.85 -30.68 6.80
N MET A 52 2.94 -30.97 5.86
CA MET A 52 1.87 -30.05 5.45
C MET A 52 0.96 -29.72 6.63
N ASP A 53 0.54 -30.71 7.41
CA ASP A 53 -0.29 -30.52 8.60
C ASP A 53 0.40 -29.64 9.65
N GLN A 54 1.70 -29.85 9.87
CA GLN A 54 2.50 -29.01 10.76
C GLN A 54 2.60 -27.56 10.25
N MET A 55 2.77 -27.37 8.94
CA MET A 55 2.80 -26.03 8.32
C MET A 55 1.43 -25.34 8.44
N ILE A 56 0.33 -26.03 8.15
CA ILE A 56 -1.04 -25.51 8.31
C ILE A 56 -1.31 -25.11 9.77
N ALA A 57 -0.94 -25.96 10.73
CA ALA A 57 -1.11 -25.67 12.15
C ALA A 57 -0.28 -24.44 12.59
N LYS A 58 0.95 -24.31 12.09
CA LYS A 58 1.83 -23.17 12.38
C LYS A 58 1.30 -21.87 11.75
N ASP A 59 0.86 -21.92 10.50
CA ASP A 59 0.31 -20.78 9.77
C ASP A 59 -0.99 -20.29 10.39
N TYR A 60 -1.84 -21.21 10.87
CA TYR A 60 -3.06 -20.85 11.61
C TYR A 60 -2.72 -20.10 12.91
N GLN A 61 -1.73 -20.58 13.67
CA GLN A 61 -1.27 -19.92 14.89
C GLN A 61 -0.65 -18.54 14.60
N GLN A 62 0.14 -18.42 13.53
CA GLN A 62 0.76 -17.16 13.12
C GLN A 62 -0.29 -16.15 12.67
N ASN A 63 -1.26 -16.56 11.85
CA ASN A 63 -2.36 -15.70 11.42
C ASN A 63 -3.19 -15.20 12.62
N LYS A 64 -3.47 -16.07 13.60
CA LYS A 64 -4.18 -15.66 14.82
C LYS A 64 -3.44 -14.55 15.58
N LYS A 65 -2.11 -14.67 15.72
CA LYS A 65 -1.28 -13.65 16.38
C LYS A 65 -1.29 -12.32 15.62
N ILE A 66 -1.18 -12.35 14.28
CA ILE A 66 -1.22 -11.13 13.45
C ILE A 66 -2.57 -10.41 13.61
N ASN A 67 -3.67 -11.16 13.55
CA ASN A 67 -5.01 -10.57 13.72
C ASN A 67 -5.21 -9.99 15.13
N GLN A 68 -4.73 -10.67 16.16
CA GLN A 68 -4.78 -10.16 17.53
C GLN A 68 -3.92 -8.89 17.70
N GLN A 69 -2.71 -8.88 17.15
CA GLN A 69 -1.85 -7.71 17.16
C GLN A 69 -2.48 -6.54 16.40
N LEU A 70 -3.09 -6.78 15.24
CA LEU A 70 -3.81 -5.76 14.48
C LEU A 70 -4.96 -5.17 15.31
N SER A 71 -5.78 -6.01 15.94
CA SER A 71 -6.89 -5.53 16.79
C SER A 71 -6.39 -4.68 17.97
N HIS A 72 -5.26 -5.05 18.58
CA HIS A 72 -4.66 -4.31 19.68
C HIS A 72 -3.98 -3.02 19.22
N ILE A 73 -3.36 -3.03 18.03
CA ILE A 73 -2.81 -1.82 17.40
C ILE A 73 -3.94 -0.88 17.01
N LEU A 74 -5.06 -1.37 16.47
CA LEU A 74 -6.23 -0.54 16.14
C LEU A 74 -6.93 -0.01 17.39
N ALA A 75 -6.98 -0.78 18.48
CA ALA A 75 -7.50 -0.32 19.77
C ALA A 75 -6.59 0.73 20.44
N LYS A 76 -5.26 0.64 20.26
CA LYS A 76 -4.30 1.62 20.79
C LYS A 76 -4.11 2.84 19.87
N ASN A 77 -4.12 2.64 18.56
CA ASN A 77 -4.15 3.64 17.50
C ASN A 77 -5.58 3.89 17.04
N THR A 78 -6.57 3.89 17.95
CA THR A 78 -7.80 4.63 17.70
C THR A 78 -7.46 6.10 17.85
N TYR A 79 -6.63 6.61 16.94
CA TYR A 79 -6.74 7.97 16.50
C TYR A 79 -8.15 8.09 15.94
N GLN A 80 -8.86 9.12 16.40
CA GLN A 80 -9.94 9.73 15.62
C GLN A 80 -9.61 9.58 14.14
N VAL A 81 -10.61 9.38 13.29
CA VAL A 81 -10.49 9.86 11.91
C VAL A 81 -9.96 11.29 12.07
N VAL A 82 -8.66 11.49 11.85
CA VAL A 82 -8.09 12.82 11.76
C VAL A 82 -8.60 13.23 10.38
N ASP A 83 -9.86 13.64 10.38
CA ASP A 83 -10.38 14.57 9.41
C ASP A 83 -9.32 15.65 9.39
N VAL A 84 -8.62 15.76 8.27
CA VAL A 84 -7.43 16.61 8.11
C VAL A 84 -7.77 18.08 8.44
N ASN A 85 -9.07 18.40 8.58
CA ASN A 85 -9.59 19.60 9.23
C ASN A 85 -9.05 19.85 10.65
N ARG A 86 -8.89 18.83 11.50
CA ARG A 86 -8.79 19.06 12.94
C ARG A 86 -7.38 19.38 13.44
N GLN A 87 -6.33 18.90 12.75
CA GLN A 87 -4.95 19.28 13.10
C GLN A 87 -4.52 20.64 12.55
N LEU A 88 -5.35 21.23 11.71
CA LEU A 88 -5.14 22.58 11.21
C LEU A 88 -5.70 23.60 12.24
N GLU A 89 -6.52 23.20 13.24
CA GLU A 89 -7.34 24.09 14.11
C GLU A 89 -6.62 25.25 14.81
N ASN A 90 -5.31 25.20 15.05
CA ASN A 90 -4.59 26.31 15.69
C ASN A 90 -3.93 27.31 14.72
N SER A 91 -3.77 26.98 13.43
CA SER A 91 -3.35 27.94 12.38
C SER A 91 -4.44 28.17 11.32
N LEU A 92 -5.62 27.58 11.53
CA LEU A 92 -6.77 27.60 10.65
C LEU A 92 -7.56 28.91 10.59
N THR A 93 -7.46 29.75 11.61
CA THR A 93 -8.55 30.71 11.88
C THR A 93 -8.58 31.92 10.95
N PHE A 94 -7.45 32.33 10.37
CA PHE A 94 -7.39 33.52 9.51
C PHE A 94 -7.36 33.17 8.01
N GLY A 95 -6.45 32.28 7.62
CA GLY A 95 -6.25 31.92 6.21
C GLY A 95 -7.47 31.26 5.59
N GLN A 96 -8.09 30.30 6.28
CA GLN A 96 -9.31 29.67 5.77
C GLN A 96 -10.49 30.63 5.72
N ARG A 97 -10.67 31.50 6.72
CA ARG A 97 -11.80 32.44 6.70
C ARG A 97 -11.70 33.41 5.52
N VAL A 98 -10.48 33.80 5.14
CA VAL A 98 -10.24 34.59 3.93
C VAL A 98 -10.46 33.76 2.68
N ALA A 99 -9.92 32.54 2.60
CA ALA A 99 -10.09 31.67 1.43
C ALA A 99 -11.56 31.31 1.18
N ASP A 100 -12.33 31.02 2.23
CA ASP A 100 -13.74 30.66 2.18
C ASP A 100 -14.61 31.89 1.85
N ALA A 101 -14.24 33.07 2.37
CA ALA A 101 -14.85 34.33 1.94
C ALA A 101 -14.58 34.62 0.46
N VAL A 102 -13.34 34.43 -0.02
CA VAL A 102 -12.97 34.60 -1.44
C VAL A 102 -13.65 33.56 -2.31
N ALA A 103 -13.77 32.30 -1.88
CA ALA A 103 -14.50 31.26 -2.60
C ALA A 103 -16.00 31.57 -2.67
N ARG A 104 -16.59 32.09 -1.60
CA ARG A 104 -18.00 32.51 -1.58
C ARG A 104 -18.26 33.78 -2.38
N PHE A 105 -17.30 34.71 -2.45
CA PHE A 105 -17.35 35.88 -3.32
C PHE A 105 -17.11 35.51 -4.79
N GLY A 106 -16.13 34.65 -5.07
CA GLY A 106 -15.71 34.22 -6.41
C GLY A 106 -16.58 33.13 -7.03
N GLY A 107 -17.38 32.41 -6.23
CA GLY A 107 -18.33 31.40 -6.71
C GLY A 107 -19.60 31.98 -7.35
N SER A 108 -19.84 33.28 -7.21
CA SER A 108 -20.95 33.96 -7.87
C SER A 108 -20.55 34.43 -9.26
N TRP A 109 -21.34 34.07 -10.26
CA TRP A 109 -21.19 34.55 -11.64
C TRP A 109 -21.16 36.08 -11.75
N ALA A 110 -21.83 36.79 -10.83
CA ALA A 110 -21.83 38.25 -10.81
C ALA A 110 -20.45 38.87 -10.51
N PHE A 111 -19.60 38.19 -9.72
CA PHE A 111 -18.25 38.68 -9.41
C PHE A 111 -17.34 38.61 -10.64
N ILE A 112 -17.40 37.49 -11.37
CA ILE A 112 -16.64 37.31 -12.62
C ILE A 112 -17.07 38.37 -13.65
N ILE A 113 -18.39 38.57 -13.81
CA ILE A 113 -18.94 39.57 -14.74
C ILE A 113 -18.52 40.99 -14.34
N SER A 114 -18.52 41.32 -13.04
CA SER A 114 -18.07 42.63 -12.56
C SER A 114 -16.60 42.88 -12.84
N PHE A 115 -15.73 41.89 -12.60
CA PHE A 115 -14.30 42.00 -12.87
C PHE A 115 -13.99 42.17 -14.36
N VAL A 116 -14.63 41.34 -15.20
CA VAL A 116 -14.53 41.46 -16.67
C VAL A 116 -15.05 42.83 -17.14
N SER A 117 -16.15 43.32 -16.56
CA SER A 117 -16.70 44.63 -16.91
C SER A 117 -15.77 45.77 -16.53
N ILE A 118 -15.16 45.75 -15.33
CA ILE A 118 -14.18 46.75 -14.90
C ILE A 118 -12.95 46.71 -15.81
N MET A 119 -12.47 45.52 -16.17
CA MET A 119 -11.34 45.36 -17.09
C MET A 119 -11.67 45.92 -18.48
N LEU A 120 -12.86 45.64 -19.01
CA LEU A 120 -13.32 46.19 -20.29
C LEU A 120 -13.44 47.71 -20.24
N VAL A 121 -14.02 48.27 -19.17
CA VAL A 121 -14.12 49.72 -18.96
C VAL A 121 -12.72 50.34 -18.87
N TRP A 122 -11.80 49.69 -18.16
CA TRP A 122 -10.42 50.16 -18.05
C TRP A 122 -9.69 50.14 -19.39
N MET A 123 -9.83 49.06 -20.17
CA MET A 123 -9.30 49.00 -21.53
C MET A 123 -9.94 50.04 -22.43
N LEU A 124 -11.26 50.26 -22.36
CA LEU A 124 -11.97 51.28 -23.12
C LEU A 124 -11.48 52.69 -22.77
N LEU A 125 -11.31 53.01 -21.48
CA LEU A 125 -10.76 54.30 -21.05
C LEU A 125 -9.33 54.51 -21.56
N ASN A 126 -8.52 53.45 -21.59
CA ASN A 126 -7.17 53.50 -22.14
C ASN A 126 -7.16 53.63 -23.69
N VAL A 127 -8.04 52.92 -24.39
CA VAL A 127 -8.16 52.93 -25.86
C VAL A 127 -8.79 54.22 -26.38
N LEU A 128 -9.73 54.81 -25.63
CA LEU A 128 -10.38 56.09 -25.97
C LEU A 128 -9.45 57.31 -25.81
N GLN A 129 -8.15 57.09 -25.50
CA GLN A 129 -7.10 58.10 -25.57
C GLN A 129 -7.41 59.41 -24.83
N LEU A 130 -8.09 59.35 -23.68
CA LEU A 130 -8.38 60.54 -22.87
C LEU A 130 -7.13 61.30 -22.40
N PHE A 131 -5.94 60.70 -22.50
CA PHE A 131 -4.67 61.31 -22.09
C PHE A 131 -3.54 61.31 -23.15
N GLY A 132 -3.79 60.91 -24.40
CA GLY A 132 -2.79 61.02 -25.49
C GLY A 132 -1.46 60.28 -25.28
N LEU A 133 -1.30 59.54 -24.18
CA LEU A 133 -0.16 58.70 -23.84
C LEU A 133 -0.63 57.26 -23.86
N HIS A 134 -0.09 56.47 -24.78
CA HIS A 134 -0.29 55.02 -24.87
C HIS A 134 0.23 54.38 -23.57
N PHE A 135 -0.64 54.22 -22.58
CA PHE A 135 -0.24 53.67 -21.29
C PHE A 135 -0.16 52.14 -21.27
N ASP A 136 -0.44 51.47 -22.41
CA ASP A 136 0.04 50.12 -22.69
C ASP A 136 -0.07 49.76 -24.19
N PRO A 137 0.96 50.02 -25.03
CA PRO A 137 1.04 49.44 -26.37
C PRO A 137 1.60 48.00 -26.30
N TYR A 138 0.95 47.09 -27.03
CA TYR A 138 1.40 45.74 -27.37
C TYR A 138 2.94 45.67 -27.57
N PRO A 139 3.72 44.86 -26.82
CA PRO A 139 3.44 43.47 -26.41
C PRO A 139 3.36 43.24 -24.88
N PHE A 140 2.54 42.26 -24.51
CA PHE A 140 2.18 41.86 -23.14
C PHE A 140 3.37 41.61 -22.20
N ILE A 141 3.34 42.24 -21.01
CA ILE A 141 4.27 41.94 -19.90
C ILE A 141 3.95 40.61 -19.17
N LEU A 142 2.82 39.97 -19.49
CA LEU A 142 2.36 38.73 -18.84
C LEU A 142 2.70 37.44 -19.62
N LEU A 143 3.56 37.48 -20.64
CA LEU A 143 3.96 36.29 -21.40
C LEU A 143 5.47 36.15 -21.64
N ASN A 144 6.31 36.61 -20.70
CA ASN A 144 7.72 36.22 -20.60
C ASN A 144 8.16 36.01 -19.15
#